data_AF-A0A534ZKN6-F1
#
_entry.id   AF-A0A534ZKN6-F1
#
_cell.length_a   1.000
_cell.length_b   1.000
_cell.length_c   1.000
_cell.angle_alpha   90.00
_cell.angle_beta   90.00
_cell.angle_gamma   90.00
#
_symmetry.space_group_name_H-M   'P 1'
#
loop_
_entity.id
_entity.type
_entity.pdbx_description
1 polymer ?
#
loop_
_entity_poly.entity_id
_entity_poly.type
_entity_poly.pdbx_seq_one_letter_code
_entity_poly.pdbx_strand_id
1 'polypeptide(L)'
;MSVGLRTERCEDCGHQVPAFDTIDLTVSPKQSRRICARCFNALIAKRAGVRFEHPDFAPIVLQDAAGAPHEFHFRTRHGGDHVAVEAFEMVDHRAGGYEFQVLGDPSDDPIRIFQQLFERMRRALGRTHIEETAHGPQIAKSADGWVVRGQI
;
A
#
# COMPACT_ATOMS: atom_id res chain seq x y z
N MET A 1 10.84 8.04 14.78
CA MET A 1 11.06 6.78 15.52
C MET A 1 10.45 5.68 14.67
N SER A 2 11.26 4.76 14.14
CA SER A 2 10.75 3.67 13.29
C SER A 2 9.82 2.79 14.12
N VAL A 3 8.55 2.69 13.73
CA VAL A 3 7.60 1.75 14.34
C VAL A 3 8.17 0.35 14.13
N GLY A 4 8.45 -0.38 15.23
CA GLY A 4 8.95 -1.75 15.12
C GLY A 4 7.94 -2.61 14.36
N LEU A 5 8.29 -3.05 13.15
CA LEU A 5 7.41 -3.90 12.36
C LEU A 5 7.26 -5.26 13.03
N ARG A 6 6.02 -5.66 13.30
CA ARG A 6 5.73 -7.04 13.71
C ARG A 6 6.06 -7.96 12.53
N THR A 7 6.66 -9.10 12.81
CA THR A 7 6.96 -10.12 11.80
C THR A 7 6.24 -11.42 12.09
N GLU A 8 5.91 -12.15 11.04
CA GLU A 8 5.25 -13.44 11.06
C GLU A 8 6.00 -14.42 10.16
N ARG A 9 6.00 -15.71 10.52
CA ARG A 9 6.64 -16.75 9.72
C ARG A 9 5.68 -17.23 8.63
N CYS A 10 6.11 -17.15 7.38
CA CYS A 10 5.37 -17.70 6.24
C CYS A 10 5.33 -19.24 6.30
N GLU A 11 4.14 -19.85 6.17
CA GLU A 11 4.00 -21.30 6.18
C GLU A 11 4.50 -21.99 4.90
N ASP A 12 4.59 -21.27 3.77
CA ASP A 12 5.06 -21.83 2.48
C ASP A 12 6.60 -21.75 2.33
N CYS A 13 7.21 -20.58 2.57
CA CYS A 13 8.65 -20.40 2.38
C CYS A 13 9.48 -20.35 3.67
N GLY A 14 8.84 -20.37 4.84
CA GLY A 14 9.51 -20.36 6.16
C GLY A 14 10.20 -19.05 6.57
N HIS A 15 10.20 -18.02 5.73
CA HIS A 15 10.83 -16.72 6.02
C HIS A 15 10.01 -15.91 7.03
N GLN A 16 10.70 -15.09 7.83
CA GLN A 16 10.07 -14.04 8.64
C GLN A 16 9.78 -12.84 7.74
N VAL A 17 8.52 -12.42 7.68
CA VAL A 17 8.07 -11.29 6.85
C VAL A 17 7.27 -10.31 7.70
N PRO A 18 7.13 -9.02 7.31
CA PRO A 18 6.25 -8.10 7.99
C PRO A 18 4.82 -8.65 8.09
N ALA A 19 4.19 -8.53 9.25
CA ALA A 19 2.85 -9.06 9.51
C ALA A 19 1.81 -8.49 8.54
N PHE A 20 1.95 -7.22 8.15
CA PHE A 20 1.07 -6.57 7.16
C PHE A 20 1.17 -7.18 5.75
N ASP A 21 2.23 -7.93 5.47
CA ASP A 21 2.51 -8.59 4.19
C ASP A 21 2.19 -10.10 4.22
N THR A 22 1.37 -10.51 5.19
CA THR A 22 0.83 -11.87 5.26
C THR A 22 -0.62 -11.95 4.79
N ILE A 23 -1.00 -13.15 4.34
CA ILE A 23 -2.31 -13.47 3.80
C ILE A 23 -2.77 -14.77 4.44
N ASP A 24 -3.96 -14.75 5.05
CA ASP A 24 -4.65 -15.95 5.51
C ASP A 24 -5.38 -16.59 4.31
N LEU A 25 -4.78 -17.64 3.76
CA LEU A 25 -5.31 -18.40 2.65
C LEU A 25 -6.13 -19.58 3.16
N THR A 26 -7.45 -19.50 3.01
CA THR A 26 -8.37 -20.59 3.31
C THR A 26 -8.38 -21.61 2.17
N VAL A 27 -7.88 -22.82 2.43
CA VAL A 27 -7.89 -23.96 1.50
C VAL A 27 -9.21 -24.74 1.62
N SER A 28 -9.73 -24.87 2.84
CA SER A 28 -11.05 -25.43 3.14
C SER A 28 -11.60 -24.78 4.43
N PRO A 29 -12.90 -24.95 4.79
CA PRO A 29 -13.46 -24.33 6.00
C PRO A 29 -12.72 -24.66 7.31
N LYS A 30 -11.97 -25.77 7.35
CA LYS A 30 -11.19 -26.20 8.52
C LYS A 30 -9.68 -26.06 8.32
N GLN A 31 -9.24 -25.58 7.16
CA GLN A 31 -7.84 -25.50 6.79
C GLN A 31 -7.54 -24.11 6.22
N SER A 32 -6.92 -23.27 7.04
CA SER A 32 -6.27 -22.04 6.63
C SER A 32 -4.76 -22.17 6.78
N ARG A 33 -4.04 -21.38 6.00
CA ARG A 33 -2.59 -21.21 6.11
C ARG A 33 -2.24 -19.74 5.94
N ARG A 34 -1.31 -19.23 6.73
CA ARG A 34 -0.77 -17.89 6.66
C ARG A 34 0.51 -17.88 5.82
N ILE A 35 0.46 -17.20 4.69
CA ILE A 35 1.58 -17.13 3.74
C ILE A 35 1.93 -15.68 3.42
N CYS A 36 3.17 -15.39 3.04
CA CYS A 36 3.58 -14.05 2.63
C CYS A 36 2.99 -13.68 1.25
N ALA A 37 2.90 -12.38 0.96
CA ALA A 37 2.39 -11.89 -0.32
C ALA A 37 3.20 -12.44 -1.51
N ARG A 38 4.53 -12.55 -1.40
CA ARG A 38 5.37 -13.20 -2.43
C ARG A 38 4.92 -14.62 -2.77
N CYS A 39 4.70 -15.47 -1.76
CA CYS A 39 4.25 -16.85 -1.98
C CYS A 39 2.83 -16.90 -2.56
N PHE A 40 1.94 -16.05 -2.04
CA PHE A 40 0.59 -15.94 -2.56
C PHE A 40 0.57 -15.49 -4.03
N ASN A 41 1.33 -14.44 -4.38
CA ASN A 41 1.38 -13.91 -5.74
C ASN A 41 1.95 -14.93 -6.72
N ALA A 42 2.99 -15.68 -6.34
CA ALA A 42 3.51 -16.78 -7.14
C ALA A 42 2.45 -17.88 -7.36
N LEU A 43 1.64 -18.19 -6.34
CA LEU A 43 0.54 -19.13 -6.44
C LEU A 43 -0.55 -18.65 -7.41
N ILE A 44 -0.94 -17.38 -7.35
CA ILE A 44 -1.95 -16.81 -8.25
C ILE A 44 -1.43 -16.73 -9.69
N ALA A 45 -0.21 -16.25 -9.90
CA ALA A 45 0.41 -16.17 -11.22
C ALA A 45 0.49 -17.55 -11.90
N LYS A 46 0.90 -18.59 -11.14
CA LYS A 46 0.91 -19.97 -11.63
C LYS A 46 -0.49 -20.45 -12.05
N ARG A 47 -1.55 -20.09 -11.32
CA ARG A 47 -2.93 -20.45 -11.67
C ARG A 47 -3.47 -19.68 -12.88
N ALA A 48 -3.08 -18.42 -13.01
CA ALA A 48 -3.45 -17.58 -14.15
C ALA A 48 -2.62 -17.90 -15.41
N GLY A 49 -1.55 -18.70 -15.30
CA GLY A 49 -0.68 -19.03 -16.43
C GLY A 49 0.20 -17.85 -16.87
N VAL A 50 0.41 -16.87 -16.00
CA VAL A 50 1.21 -15.67 -16.29
C VAL A 50 2.54 -15.74 -15.55
N ARG A 51 3.59 -15.20 -16.18
CA ARG A 51 4.87 -14.97 -15.49
C ARG A 51 4.74 -13.69 -14.69
N PHE A 52 5.00 -13.76 -13.39
CA PHE A 52 4.95 -12.61 -12.50
C PHE A 52 6.20 -12.58 -11.62
N GLU A 53 6.85 -11.43 -11.54
CA GLU A 53 7.95 -11.18 -10.61
C GLU A 53 7.44 -10.29 -9.48
N HIS A 54 7.47 -10.81 -8.25
CA HIS A 54 7.03 -10.03 -7.09
C HIS A 54 8.04 -8.91 -6.78
N PRO A 55 7.62 -7.64 -6.86
CA PRO A 55 8.50 -6.53 -6.56
C PRO A 55 8.67 -6.36 -5.05
N ASP A 56 9.92 -6.14 -4.62
CA ASP A 56 10.24 -5.72 -3.26
C ASP A 56 10.55 -4.22 -3.26
N PHE A 57 9.59 -3.41 -2.82
CA PHE A 57 9.80 -1.97 -2.67
C PHE A 57 10.28 -1.66 -1.25
N ALA A 58 11.42 -0.97 -1.14
CA ALA A 58 11.87 -0.44 0.14
C ALA A 58 10.92 0.66 0.62
N PRO A 59 10.71 0.82 1.94
CA PRO A 59 9.95 1.94 2.48
C PRO A 59 10.55 3.28 2.04
N ILE A 60 9.69 4.28 1.82
CA ILE A 60 10.11 5.63 1.45
C ILE A 60 9.54 6.66 2.43
N VAL A 61 10.22 7.79 2.58
CA VAL A 61 9.73 8.92 3.36
C VAL A 61 9.39 10.07 2.41
N LEU A 62 8.18 10.60 2.52
CA LEU A 62 7.72 11.78 1.77
C LEU A 62 7.25 12.87 2.75
N GLN A 63 7.27 14.12 2.31
CA GLN A 63 6.71 15.23 3.08
C GLN A 63 5.34 15.62 2.52
N ASP A 64 4.42 15.99 3.41
CA ASP A 64 3.15 16.61 3.04
C ASP A 64 3.29 18.12 2.76
N ALA A 65 2.18 18.79 2.45
CA ALA A 65 2.13 20.22 2.19
C ALA A 65 2.55 21.09 3.40
N ALA A 66 2.48 20.55 4.63
CA ALA A 66 2.94 21.21 5.84
C ALA A 66 4.42 20.92 6.15
N GLY A 67 5.09 20.10 5.34
CA GLY A 67 6.47 19.66 5.55
C GLY A 67 6.62 18.53 6.56
N ALA A 68 5.51 17.94 7.03
CA ALA A 68 5.54 16.81 7.95
C ALA A 68 6.00 15.54 7.22
N PRO A 69 6.96 14.76 7.78
CA PRO A 69 7.44 13.53 7.17
C PRO A 69 6.48 12.36 7.41
N HIS A 70 6.26 11.57 6.36
CA HIS A 70 5.40 10.38 6.31
C HIS A 70 6.19 9.20 5.75
N GLU A 71 6.29 8.11 6.53
CA GLU A 71 6.97 6.87 6.10
C GLU A 71 5.94 5.88 5.52
N PHE A 72 6.15 5.49 4.27
CA PHE A 72 5.27 4.58 3.54
C PHE A 72 5.91 3.21 3.38
N HIS A 73 5.16 2.18 3.74
CA HIS A 73 5.43 0.78 3.43
C HIS A 73 4.61 0.35 2.22
N PHE A 74 5.08 -0.71 1.55
CA PHE A 74 4.48 -1.18 0.33
C PHE A 74 4.00 -2.62 0.45
N ARG A 75 2.95 -2.92 -0.31
CA ARG A 75 2.46 -4.29 -0.50
C ARG A 75 2.05 -4.46 -1.95
N THR A 76 2.28 -5.65 -2.49
CA THR A 76 1.84 -6.02 -3.84
C THR A 76 0.95 -7.25 -3.79
N ARG A 77 -0.23 -7.17 -4.40
CA ARG A 77 -1.21 -8.27 -4.47
C ARG A 77 -1.55 -8.59 -5.91
N HIS A 78 -1.40 -9.84 -6.30
CA HIS A 78 -1.81 -10.34 -7.60
C HIS A 78 -3.29 -10.73 -7.57
N GLY A 79 -4.12 -10.04 -8.36
CA GLY A 79 -5.56 -10.25 -8.48
C GLY A 79 -5.97 -11.27 -9.54
N GLY A 80 -5.03 -11.68 -10.40
CA GLY A 80 -5.24 -12.70 -11.42
C GLY A 80 -5.11 -12.09 -12.81
N ASP A 81 -6.04 -11.19 -13.15
CA ASP A 81 -6.01 -10.36 -14.36
C ASP A 81 -5.39 -8.97 -14.13
N HIS A 82 -5.13 -8.60 -12.88
CA HIS A 82 -4.49 -7.36 -12.48
C HIS A 82 -3.50 -7.58 -11.33
N VAL A 83 -2.65 -6.59 -11.10
CA VAL A 83 -1.82 -6.47 -9.90
C VAL A 83 -2.15 -5.15 -9.19
N ALA A 84 -2.29 -5.19 -7.87
CA ALA A 84 -2.43 -4.01 -7.04
C ALA A 84 -1.12 -3.74 -6.31
N VAL A 85 -0.62 -2.50 -6.40
CA VAL A 85 0.48 -2.01 -5.56
C VAL A 85 -0.07 -0.95 -4.63
N GLU A 86 0.12 -1.18 -3.34
CA GLU A 86 -0.39 -0.36 -2.24
C GLU A 86 0.78 0.30 -1.52
N ALA A 87 0.59 1.56 -1.11
CA ALA A 87 1.46 2.30 -0.21
C ALA A 87 0.64 2.78 0.99
N PHE A 88 1.11 2.55 2.20
CA PHE A 88 0.40 2.93 3.42
C PHE A 88 1.38 3.30 4.54
N GLU A 89 0.95 4.17 5.44
CA GLU A 89 1.67 4.41 6.69
C GLU A 89 1.32 3.34 7.73
N MET A 90 2.16 3.25 8.77
CA MET A 90 1.96 2.33 9.88
C MET A 90 1.60 3.10 11.15
N VAL A 91 0.40 2.85 11.68
CA VAL A 91 -0.10 3.39 12.96
C VAL A 91 -0.39 2.20 13.87
N ASP A 92 0.21 2.16 15.05
CA ASP A 92 0.05 1.06 16.03
C ASP A 92 0.25 -0.35 15.44
N HIS A 93 1.30 -0.51 14.62
CA HIS A 93 1.65 -1.75 13.91
C HIS A 93 0.60 -2.24 12.90
N ARG A 94 -0.29 -1.37 12.44
CA ARG A 94 -1.29 -1.65 11.41
C ARG A 94 -1.22 -0.60 10.31
N ALA A 95 -1.68 -0.96 9.11
CA ALA A 95 -1.90 0.04 8.08
C ALA A 95 -2.89 1.10 8.60
N GLY A 96 -2.52 2.37 8.50
CA GLY A 96 -3.31 3.50 8.97
C GLY A 96 -2.70 4.81 8.45
N GLY A 97 -3.35 5.94 8.66
CA GLY A 97 -2.91 7.22 8.08
C GLY A 97 -3.18 7.30 6.57
N TYR A 98 -2.24 7.83 5.80
CA TYR A 98 -2.34 7.89 4.35
C TYR A 98 -2.23 6.51 3.70
N GLU A 99 -3.14 6.22 2.78
CA GLU A 99 -3.14 5.00 1.96
C GLU A 99 -3.38 5.34 0.48
N PHE A 100 -2.59 4.70 -0.38
CA PHE A 100 -2.62 4.87 -1.82
C PHE A 100 -2.55 3.50 -2.51
N GLN A 101 -3.23 3.38 -3.65
CA GLN A 101 -3.20 2.17 -4.45
C GLN A 101 -3.19 2.52 -5.95
N VAL A 102 -2.51 1.70 -6.75
CA VAL A 102 -2.62 1.68 -8.20
C VAL A 102 -2.85 0.24 -8.65
N LEU A 103 -3.70 0.05 -9.65
CA LEU A 103 -3.87 -1.20 -10.37
C LEU A 103 -3.05 -1.16 -11.65
N GLY A 104 -2.33 -2.24 -11.94
CA GLY A 104 -1.59 -2.45 -13.18
C GLY A 104 -1.90 -3.81 -13.80
N ASP A 105 -1.36 -4.04 -14.99
CA ASP A 105 -1.37 -5.36 -15.62
C ASP A 105 -0.28 -6.24 -14.98
N PRO A 106 -0.50 -7.54 -14.75
CA PRO A 106 0.53 -8.44 -14.21
C PRO A 106 1.81 -8.51 -15.06
N SER A 107 1.72 -8.16 -16.34
CA SER A 107 2.81 -8.16 -17.31
C SER A 107 3.57 -6.83 -17.36
N ASP A 108 3.08 -5.80 -16.66
CA ASP A 108 3.74 -4.50 -16.59
C ASP A 108 5.08 -4.58 -15.87
N ASP A 109 6.01 -3.70 -16.28
CA ASP A 109 7.21 -3.42 -15.51
C ASP A 109 6.81 -2.89 -14.11
N PRO A 110 7.23 -3.55 -13.01
CA PRO A 110 6.94 -3.09 -11.65
C PRO A 110 7.39 -1.65 -11.37
N ILE A 111 8.47 -1.18 -12.01
CA ILE A 111 8.95 0.20 -11.89
C ILE A 111 7.91 1.18 -12.46
N ARG A 112 7.25 0.82 -13.56
CA ARG A 112 6.20 1.64 -14.17
C ARG A 112 4.99 1.80 -13.25
N ILE A 113 4.59 0.73 -12.56
CA ILE A 113 3.49 0.79 -11.58
C ILE A 113 3.90 1.62 -10.37
N PHE A 114 5.13 1.43 -9.88
CA PHE A 114 5.67 2.23 -8.78
C PHE A 114 5.71 3.72 -9.09
N GLN A 115 6.16 4.12 -10.28
CA GLN A 115 6.19 5.52 -10.71
C GLN A 115 4.79 6.16 -10.69
N GLN A 116 3.77 5.43 -11.17
CA GLN A 116 2.39 5.92 -11.13
C GLN A 116 1.88 6.08 -9.69
N LEU A 117 2.19 5.12 -8.82
CA LEU A 117 1.84 5.20 -7.41
C LEU A 117 2.54 6.38 -6.74
N PHE A 118 3.84 6.55 -6.97
CA PHE A 118 4.64 7.63 -6.42
C PHE A 118 4.13 9.02 -6.84
N GLU A 119 3.80 9.20 -8.13
CA GLU A 119 3.20 10.44 -8.63
C GLU A 119 1.83 10.71 -7.98
N ARG A 120 1.02 9.68 -7.78
CA ARG A 120 -0.26 9.79 -7.06
C ARG A 120 -0.05 10.22 -5.61
N MET A 121 0.92 9.62 -4.92
CA MET A 121 1.28 9.96 -3.53
C MET A 121 1.72 11.42 -3.43
N ARG A 122 2.66 11.87 -4.27
CA ARG A 122 3.17 13.25 -4.28
C ARG A 122 2.07 14.28 -4.50
N ARG A 123 1.18 14.04 -5.47
CA ARG A 123 0.07 14.95 -5.77
C ARG A 123 -0.93 15.04 -4.61
N ALA A 124 -1.19 13.93 -3.93
CA ALA A 124 -2.12 13.91 -2.81
C ALA A 124 -1.52 14.59 -1.57
N LEU A 125 -0.26 14.26 -1.23
CA LEU A 125 0.46 14.84 -0.10
C LEU A 125 0.68 16.35 -0.24
N GLY A 126 0.84 16.85 -1.48
CA GLY A 126 0.97 18.28 -1.76
C GLY A 126 -0.32 19.09 -1.66
N ARG A 127 -1.46 18.50 -1.30
CA ARG A 127 -2.74 19.21 -1.16
C ARG A 127 -3.09 19.41 0.32
N THR A 128 -3.33 20.65 0.71
CA THR A 128 -3.95 20.99 1.99
C THR A 128 -5.47 21.01 1.82
N HIS A 129 -6.18 20.24 2.64
CA HIS A 129 -7.64 20.14 2.57
C HIS A 129 -8.38 20.99 3.60
N ILE A 130 -7.68 21.51 4.60
CA ILE A 130 -8.23 22.39 5.64
C ILE A 130 -7.49 23.73 5.60
N GLU A 131 -8.24 24.82 5.57
CA GLU A 131 -7.71 26.17 5.70
C GLU A 131 -8.23 26.84 6.98
N GLU A 132 -7.36 27.56 7.67
CA GLU A 132 -7.76 28.39 8.81
C GLU A 132 -8.40 29.68 8.30
N THR A 133 -9.66 29.92 8.70
CA THR A 133 -10.42 31.11 8.32
C THR A 133 -10.83 31.92 9.55
N ALA A 134 -11.42 33.10 9.34
CA ALA A 134 -12.01 33.89 10.43
C ALA A 134 -13.14 33.17 11.19
N HIS A 135 -13.67 32.06 10.64
CA HIS A 135 -14.69 31.22 11.25
C HIS A 135 -14.15 29.89 11.77
N GLY A 136 -12.81 29.76 11.88
CA GLY A 136 -12.12 28.53 12.24
C GLY A 136 -11.76 27.66 11.02
N PRO A 137 -11.39 26.39 11.25
CA PRO A 137 -10.96 25.48 10.19
C PRO A 137 -12.10 25.19 9.20
N GLN A 138 -11.86 25.41 7.91
CA GLN A 138 -12.81 25.12 6.84
C GLN A 138 -12.18 24.22 5.77
N ILE A 139 -13.03 23.48 5.04
CA ILE A 139 -12.57 22.68 3.90
C ILE A 139 -12.09 23.64 2.80
N ALA A 140 -10.83 23.50 2.38
CA ALA A 140 -10.30 24.30 1.28
C ALA A 140 -11.05 24.00 -0.03
N LYS A 141 -11.46 25.04 -0.75
CA LYS A 141 -12.08 24.89 -2.07
C LYS A 141 -11.03 24.49 -3.10
N SER A 142 -11.14 23.30 -3.66
CA SER A 142 -10.23 22.81 -4.71
C SER A 142 -10.82 22.99 -6.12
N ALA A 143 -10.01 22.76 -7.16
CA ALA A 143 -10.48 22.71 -8.55
C ALA A 143 -11.58 21.67 -8.79
N ASP A 144 -11.62 20.62 -7.96
CA ASP A 144 -12.62 19.55 -7.97
C ASP A 144 -13.84 19.87 -7.08
N GLY A 145 -13.93 21.08 -6.53
CA GLY A 145 -14.93 21.49 -5.54
C GLY A 145 -14.47 21.24 -4.09
N TRP A 146 -15.42 20.98 -3.19
CA TRP A 146 -15.20 20.75 -1.75
C TRP A 146 -14.90 19.27 -1.46
N VAL A 147 -13.87 18.74 -2.13
CA VAL A 147 -13.49 17.33 -2.01
C VAL A 147 -12.30 17.21 -1.06
N VAL A 148 -12.50 16.46 0.02
CA VAL A 148 -11.44 16.10 0.95
C VAL A 148 -11.06 14.63 0.75
N ARG A 149 -9.75 14.34 0.72
CA ARG A 149 -9.21 12.98 0.59
C ARG A 149 -8.01 12.83 1.50
N GLY A 150 -7.91 11.71 2.20
CA GLY A 150 -6.82 11.46 3.15
C GLY A 150 -7.18 11.88 4.58
N GLN A 151 -6.16 12.09 5.41
CA GLN A 151 -6.32 12.50 6.81
C GLN A 151 -6.81 13.96 6.89
N ILE A 152 -7.78 14.20 7.79
CA ILE A 152 -8.43 15.50 8.07
C ILE A 152 -8.09 15.85 9.51
#